data_AF-A1ZU19-F1
#
_entry.id   AF-A1ZU19-F1
#
_cell.length_a   1.000
_cell.length_b   1.000
_cell.length_c   1.000
_cell.angle_alpha   90.00
_cell.angle_beta   90.00
_cell.angle_gamma   90.00
#
_symmetry.space_group_name_H-M   'P 1'
#
loop_
_entity.id
_entity.type
_entity.pdbx_description
1 polymer ?
#
loop_
_entity_poly.entity_id
_entity_poly.type
_entity_poly.pdbx_seq_one_letter_code
_entity_poly.pdbx_strand_id
1 'polypeptide(L)'
;MDAQVLNTMIAYQAIARTEKIYKQLSHEQRQIIDDQIIEGSHTPGEWINLIAKIVQYDAMADEARQFKIDRPIPSRDALLMIGGVVAGVFLLAFQVWAWVAMVLPLYWLLVFAYFLLPVGKKVLRKEAKQRAMARKYAHLLFDYSDLPNHFRKFILPLIRELATMMNSNDKLELHVNLGPKKQAIHRTEREDEPSNEAYDAPESYVYENSEFYNYPLMNIRARLKDGSYLNFNIEDMIRNRRYIRRVFVEDDQNEEIWKGTMRISYHLQVLLRKSLYDLASKHAHKSSNFMVDDVDKTVLDLRARDNAFLLSYVDGGDTHILNIQASTVTKLQRYYYFGDFEVDQELYYIPDIDFLKRLLRIIKHQVKPIKNVADNT
;
A
#
# COMPACT_ATOMS: atom_id res chain seq x y z
N MET A 1 -36.18 18.32 2.73
CA MET A 1 -35.71 16.92 2.59
C MET A 1 -34.62 16.71 3.63
N ASP A 2 -34.70 15.64 4.42
CA ASP A 2 -33.74 15.36 5.50
C ASP A 2 -32.34 15.10 4.94
N ALA A 3 -31.30 15.68 5.55
CA ALA A 3 -29.90 15.53 5.13
C ALA A 3 -29.47 14.05 5.13
N GLN A 4 -30.03 13.24 6.03
CA GLN A 4 -29.76 11.80 6.07
C GLN A 4 -30.30 11.06 4.84
N VAL A 5 -31.49 11.46 4.36
CA VAL A 5 -32.11 10.89 3.16
C VAL A 5 -31.31 11.27 1.91
N LEU A 6 -30.83 12.51 1.84
CA LEU A 6 -29.97 12.98 0.76
C LEU A 6 -28.65 12.21 0.72
N ASN A 7 -27.94 12.09 1.85
CA ASN A 7 -26.67 11.36 1.93
C ASN A 7 -26.82 9.89 1.52
N THR A 8 -27.91 9.26 1.97
CA THR A 8 -28.24 7.88 1.60
C THR A 8 -28.48 7.74 0.10
N MET A 9 -29.19 8.69 -0.52
CA MET A 9 -29.44 8.70 -1.96
C MET A 9 -28.15 8.89 -2.76
N ILE A 10 -27.26 9.79 -2.32
CA ILE A 10 -25.96 10.03 -2.95
C ILE A 10 -25.09 8.77 -2.85
N ALA A 11 -25.02 8.13 -1.69
CA ALA A 11 -24.29 6.88 -1.50
C ALA A 11 -24.79 5.79 -2.46
N TYR A 12 -26.11 5.63 -2.61
CA TYR A 12 -26.66 4.65 -3.56
C TYR A 12 -26.32 4.97 -5.02
N GLN A 13 -26.31 6.25 -5.39
CA GLN A 13 -25.89 6.65 -6.73
C GLN A 13 -24.40 6.39 -6.94
N ALA A 14 -23.54 6.62 -5.96
CA ALA A 14 -22.11 6.30 -6.02
C ALA A 14 -21.87 4.78 -6.18
N ILE A 15 -22.55 3.94 -5.39
CA ILE A 15 -22.47 2.48 -5.49
C ILE A 15 -22.95 1.97 -6.85
N ALA A 16 -24.10 2.47 -7.33
CA ALA A 16 -24.65 2.07 -8.63
C ALA A 16 -23.73 2.48 -9.81
N ARG A 17 -23.10 3.67 -9.72
CA ARG A 17 -22.09 4.11 -10.70
C ARG A 17 -20.87 3.19 -10.69
N THR A 18 -20.38 2.84 -9.49
CA THR A 18 -19.23 1.93 -9.30
C THR A 18 -19.52 0.53 -9.88
N GLU A 19 -20.69 -0.05 -9.58
CA GLU A 19 -21.12 -1.34 -10.14
C GLU A 19 -21.19 -1.30 -11.67
N LYS A 20 -21.72 -0.21 -12.23
CA LYS A 20 -21.80 -0.02 -13.69
C LYS A 20 -20.42 -0.02 -14.33
N ILE A 21 -19.45 0.67 -13.74
CA ILE A 21 -18.07 0.72 -14.24
C ILE A 21 -17.41 -0.66 -14.10
N TYR A 22 -17.56 -1.33 -12.95
CA TYR A 22 -17.01 -2.68 -12.76
C TYR A 22 -17.51 -3.67 -13.82
N LYS A 23 -18.80 -3.62 -14.17
CA LYS A 23 -19.38 -4.45 -15.24
C LYS A 23 -18.83 -4.16 -16.64
N GLN A 24 -18.27 -2.97 -16.87
CA GLN A 24 -17.64 -2.58 -18.13
C GLN A 24 -16.16 -2.97 -18.21
N LEU A 25 -15.57 -3.47 -17.11
CA LEU A 25 -14.20 -3.96 -17.09
C LEU A 25 -14.08 -5.26 -17.87
N SER A 26 -12.97 -5.41 -18.59
CA SER A 26 -12.59 -6.67 -19.23
C SER A 26 -12.36 -7.76 -18.17
N HIS A 27 -12.24 -9.01 -18.61
CA HIS A 27 -11.91 -10.11 -17.71
C HIS A 27 -10.54 -9.91 -17.06
N GLU A 28 -9.54 -9.54 -17.85
CA GLU A 28 -8.18 -9.22 -17.39
C GLU A 28 -8.16 -8.08 -16.37
N GLN A 29 -8.93 -7.00 -16.61
CA GLN A 29 -9.02 -5.88 -15.65
C GLN A 29 -9.63 -6.31 -14.32
N ARG A 30 -10.65 -7.18 -14.35
CA ARG A 30 -11.25 -7.72 -13.13
C ARG A 30 -10.28 -8.64 -12.40
N GLN A 31 -9.56 -9.48 -13.13
CA GLN A 31 -8.54 -10.35 -12.56
C GLN A 31 -7.44 -9.54 -11.87
N ILE A 32 -6.96 -8.43 -12.44
CA ILE A 32 -5.98 -7.55 -11.78
C ILE A 32 -6.53 -6.95 -10.48
N ILE A 33 -7.83 -6.63 -10.44
CA ILE A 33 -8.48 -6.10 -9.22
C ILE A 33 -8.59 -7.20 -8.16
N ASP A 34 -9.01 -8.40 -8.56
CA ASP A 34 -9.25 -9.52 -7.67
C ASP A 34 -7.93 -10.09 -7.11
N ASP A 35 -6.92 -10.28 -7.98
CA ASP A 35 -5.61 -10.83 -7.61
C ASP A 35 -4.67 -9.76 -7.03
N GLN A 36 -4.97 -8.47 -7.27
CA GLN A 36 -4.12 -7.32 -6.93
C GLN A 36 -2.71 -7.41 -7.53
N ILE A 37 -2.56 -8.13 -8.64
CA ILE A 37 -1.30 -8.35 -9.35
C ILE A 37 -1.46 -7.85 -10.78
N ILE A 38 -0.46 -7.10 -11.25
CA ILE A 38 -0.31 -6.72 -12.65
C ILE A 38 0.86 -7.51 -13.18
N GLU A 39 0.65 -8.41 -14.13
CA GLU A 39 1.72 -9.16 -14.77
C GLU A 39 1.46 -9.23 -16.28
N GLY A 40 2.43 -8.80 -17.08
CA GLY A 40 2.31 -8.91 -18.52
C GLY A 40 3.33 -8.10 -19.31
N SER A 41 3.20 -8.20 -20.63
CA SER A 41 4.05 -7.51 -21.60
C SER A 41 3.16 -6.87 -22.68
N HIS A 42 2.94 -5.56 -22.54
CA HIS A 42 2.06 -4.79 -23.40
C HIS A 42 2.75 -3.53 -23.91
N THR A 43 2.25 -2.94 -24.99
CA THR A 43 2.72 -1.61 -25.39
C THR A 43 2.31 -0.58 -24.34
N PRO A 44 3.00 0.56 -24.21
CA PRO A 44 2.59 1.59 -23.27
C PRO A 44 1.15 2.07 -23.48
N GLY A 45 0.68 2.13 -24.72
CA GLY A 45 -0.71 2.49 -25.06
C GLY A 45 -1.73 1.45 -24.60
N GLU A 46 -1.43 0.16 -24.79
CA GLU A 46 -2.23 -0.95 -24.27
C GLU A 46 -2.32 -0.90 -22.75
N TRP A 47 -1.19 -0.73 -22.06
CA TRP A 47 -1.15 -0.60 -20.59
C TRP A 47 -1.95 0.59 -20.08
N ILE A 48 -1.81 1.77 -20.71
CA ILE A 48 -2.57 2.97 -20.33
C ILE A 48 -4.06 2.70 -20.46
N ASN A 49 -4.51 2.08 -21.56
CA ASN A 49 -5.92 1.77 -21.78
C ASN A 49 -6.45 0.75 -20.76
N LEU A 50 -5.64 -0.25 -20.44
CA LEU A 50 -5.98 -1.28 -19.47
C LEU A 50 -6.10 -0.68 -18.06
N ILE A 51 -5.09 0.06 -17.59
CA ILE A 51 -5.04 0.60 -16.23
C ILE A 51 -5.98 1.79 -16.04
N ALA A 52 -6.24 2.61 -17.07
CA ALA A 52 -7.09 3.79 -16.95
C ALA A 52 -8.51 3.48 -16.48
N LYS A 53 -9.11 2.37 -16.94
CA LYS A 53 -10.45 1.96 -16.47
C LYS A 53 -10.43 1.45 -15.03
N ILE A 54 -9.36 0.76 -14.62
CA ILE A 54 -9.16 0.33 -13.23
C ILE A 54 -9.04 1.57 -12.33
N VAL A 55 -8.27 2.59 -12.74
CA VAL A 55 -8.17 3.87 -12.02
C VAL A 55 -9.51 4.61 -11.92
N GLN A 56 -10.33 4.56 -12.97
CA GLN A 56 -11.68 5.14 -12.92
C GLN A 56 -12.60 4.40 -11.94
N TYR A 57 -12.53 3.06 -11.93
CA TYR A 57 -13.25 2.24 -10.97
C TYR A 57 -12.80 2.57 -9.53
N ASP A 58 -11.49 2.60 -9.28
CA ASP A 58 -10.89 2.90 -7.99
C ASP A 58 -11.32 4.27 -7.45
N ALA A 59 -11.28 5.31 -8.28
CA ALA A 59 -11.72 6.66 -7.89
C ALA A 59 -13.21 6.72 -7.51
N MET A 60 -14.05 5.91 -8.16
CA MET A 60 -15.49 5.85 -7.87
C MET A 60 -15.78 4.98 -6.64
N ALA A 61 -14.99 3.93 -6.44
CA ALA A 61 -15.02 3.13 -5.23
C ALA A 61 -14.62 3.96 -4.00
N ASP A 62 -13.56 4.78 -4.10
CA ASP A 62 -13.16 5.76 -3.07
C ASP A 62 -14.32 6.70 -2.72
N GLU A 63 -14.97 7.30 -3.72
CA GLU A 63 -16.14 8.18 -3.52
C GLU A 63 -17.26 7.42 -2.80
N ALA A 64 -17.53 6.18 -3.20
CA ALA A 64 -18.56 5.34 -2.58
C ALA A 64 -18.20 4.94 -1.13
N ARG A 65 -16.91 4.72 -0.81
CA ARG A 65 -16.42 4.41 0.55
C ARG A 65 -16.51 5.62 1.48
N GLN A 66 -16.30 6.83 0.98
CA GLN A 66 -16.42 8.07 1.78
C GLN A 66 -17.82 8.24 2.37
N PHE A 67 -18.84 7.76 1.65
CA PHE A 67 -20.14 7.53 2.24
C PHE A 67 -20.07 6.27 3.10
N LYS A 68 -19.45 6.40 4.28
CA LYS A 68 -19.73 5.48 5.39
C LYS A 68 -21.25 5.38 5.42
N ILE A 69 -21.80 4.19 5.17
CA ILE A 69 -23.21 3.93 5.42
C ILE A 69 -23.30 4.00 6.95
N ASP A 70 -23.38 5.23 7.44
CA ASP A 70 -23.13 5.56 8.81
C ASP A 70 -24.26 4.93 9.60
N ARG A 71 -23.82 3.96 10.41
CA ARG A 71 -24.55 3.17 11.37
C ARG A 71 -25.34 2.03 10.72
N PRO A 72 -25.12 0.78 11.17
CA PRO A 72 -26.19 -0.20 11.05
C PRO A 72 -27.43 0.42 11.69
N ILE A 73 -28.55 0.51 10.95
CA ILE A 73 -29.86 0.70 11.60
C ILE A 73 -29.86 -0.31 12.75
N PRO A 74 -30.08 0.12 14.00
CA PRO A 74 -29.99 -0.79 15.14
C PRO A 74 -30.93 -1.94 14.84
N SER A 75 -30.34 -3.09 14.63
CA SER A 75 -31.06 -4.28 14.23
C SER A 75 -32.08 -4.61 15.31
N ARG A 76 -33.11 -5.39 14.95
CA ARG A 76 -33.98 -6.00 15.97
C ARG A 76 -33.15 -6.56 17.13
N ASP A 77 -32.05 -7.24 16.80
CA ASP A 77 -31.14 -7.86 17.77
C ASP A 77 -30.33 -6.84 18.57
N ALA A 78 -29.92 -5.70 17.98
CA ALA A 78 -29.22 -4.62 18.68
C ALA A 78 -30.13 -3.87 19.66
N LEU A 79 -31.39 -3.60 19.29
CA LEU A 79 -32.37 -3.00 20.21
C LEU A 79 -32.68 -3.95 21.38
N LEU A 80 -32.78 -5.24 21.10
CA LEU A 80 -32.96 -6.28 22.11
C LEU A 80 -31.75 -6.41 23.04
N MET A 81 -30.52 -6.34 22.50
CA MET A 81 -29.29 -6.32 23.30
C MET A 81 -29.16 -5.06 24.16
N ILE A 82 -29.42 -3.87 23.62
CA ILE A 82 -29.37 -2.61 24.38
C ILE A 82 -30.35 -2.67 25.55
N GLY A 83 -31.57 -3.15 25.32
CA GLY A 83 -32.55 -3.37 26.38
C GLY A 83 -32.06 -4.33 27.47
N GLY A 84 -31.41 -5.42 27.08
CA GLY A 84 -30.81 -6.38 28.00
C GLY A 84 -29.66 -5.79 28.83
N VAL A 85 -28.74 -5.05 28.20
CA VAL A 85 -27.60 -4.43 28.89
C VAL A 85 -28.06 -3.34 29.85
N VAL A 86 -28.97 -2.46 29.43
CA VAL A 86 -29.53 -1.41 30.30
C VAL A 86 -30.25 -2.03 31.50
N ALA A 87 -31.03 -3.09 31.30
CA ALA A 87 -31.69 -3.80 32.40
C ALA A 87 -30.69 -4.50 33.33
N GLY A 88 -29.61 -5.08 32.81
CA GLY A 88 -28.52 -5.68 33.59
C GLY A 88 -27.77 -4.65 34.45
N VAL A 89 -27.47 -3.48 33.89
CA VAL A 89 -26.86 -2.37 34.64
C VAL A 89 -27.81 -1.86 35.72
N PHE A 90 -29.10 -1.76 35.43
CA PHE A 90 -30.11 -1.33 36.40
C PHE A 90 -30.29 -2.34 37.54
N LEU A 91 -30.24 -3.65 37.24
CA LEU A 91 -30.22 -4.74 38.23
C LEU A 91 -29.04 -4.62 39.20
N LEU A 92 -27.84 -4.40 38.66
CA LEU A 92 -26.62 -4.27 39.44
C LEU A 92 -26.60 -3.02 40.30
N ALA A 93 -27.12 -1.89 39.79
CA ALA A 93 -27.10 -0.61 40.48
C ALA A 93 -28.13 -0.50 41.62
N PHE A 94 -29.31 -1.12 41.48
CA PHE A 94 -30.42 -0.89 42.42
C PHE A 94 -30.82 -2.11 43.25
N GLN A 95 -30.27 -3.30 43.00
CA GLN A 95 -30.62 -4.56 43.70
C GLN A 95 -32.12 -4.91 43.69
N VAL A 96 -32.91 -4.31 42.79
CA VAL A 96 -34.37 -4.50 42.71
C VAL A 96 -34.71 -5.61 41.71
N TRP A 97 -34.43 -6.86 42.09
CA TRP A 97 -34.64 -8.04 41.24
C TRP A 97 -36.09 -8.24 40.80
N ALA A 98 -37.06 -7.93 41.68
CA ALA A 98 -38.49 -8.14 41.41
C ALA A 98 -39.05 -7.23 40.30
N TRP A 99 -38.57 -5.99 40.20
CA TRP A 99 -39.05 -5.04 39.20
C TRP A 99 -38.48 -5.32 37.81
N VAL A 100 -37.20 -5.71 37.73
CA VAL A 100 -36.60 -6.06 36.43
C VAL A 100 -37.22 -7.33 35.85
N ALA A 101 -37.57 -8.30 36.69
CA ALA A 101 -38.28 -9.50 36.26
C ALA A 101 -39.65 -9.22 35.62
N MET A 102 -40.31 -8.10 35.95
CA MET A 102 -41.56 -7.67 35.32
C MET A 102 -41.36 -6.71 34.14
N VAL A 103 -40.48 -5.71 34.28
CA VAL A 103 -40.29 -4.66 33.28
C VAL A 103 -39.58 -5.19 32.04
N LEU A 104 -38.61 -6.10 32.21
CA LEU A 104 -37.84 -6.63 31.10
C LEU A 104 -38.75 -7.43 30.14
N PRO A 105 -39.51 -8.46 30.54
CA PRO A 105 -40.39 -9.18 29.63
C PRO A 105 -41.41 -8.28 28.92
N LEU A 106 -41.94 -7.26 29.62
CA LEU A 106 -42.85 -6.29 29.02
C LEU A 106 -42.16 -5.47 27.92
N TYR A 107 -40.92 -5.03 28.14
CA TYR A 107 -40.11 -4.36 27.12
C TYR A 107 -39.88 -5.27 25.90
N TRP A 108 -39.48 -6.53 26.11
CA TRP A 108 -39.30 -7.50 25.01
C TRP A 108 -40.59 -7.67 24.20
N LEU A 109 -41.73 -7.79 24.88
CA LEU A 109 -43.04 -7.94 24.26
C LEU A 109 -43.43 -6.70 23.45
N LEU A 110 -43.19 -5.49 23.98
CA LEU A 110 -43.45 -4.24 23.28
C LEU A 110 -42.56 -4.05 22.05
N VAL A 111 -41.27 -4.37 22.15
CA VAL A 111 -40.35 -4.33 20.99
C VAL A 111 -40.79 -5.35 19.93
N PHE A 112 -41.16 -6.56 20.34
CA PHE A 112 -41.67 -7.58 19.43
C PHE A 112 -42.97 -7.13 18.74
N ALA A 113 -43.92 -6.58 19.50
CA ALA A 113 -45.18 -6.05 18.99
C ALA A 113 -44.96 -4.88 18.01
N TYR A 114 -44.03 -3.97 18.31
CA TYR A 114 -43.66 -2.87 17.41
C TYR A 114 -43.25 -3.38 16.03
N PHE A 115 -42.45 -4.45 15.97
CA PHE A 115 -41.99 -5.04 14.70
C PHE A 115 -43.08 -5.85 13.95
N LEU A 116 -44.16 -6.24 14.61
CA LEU A 116 -45.33 -6.83 13.95
C LEU A 116 -46.24 -5.79 13.28
N LEU A 117 -46.23 -4.54 13.77
CA LEU A 117 -47.01 -3.44 13.20
C LEU A 117 -46.51 -3.04 11.80
N PRO A 118 -47.36 -2.40 10.96
CA PRO A 118 -46.99 -1.96 9.61
C PRO A 118 -45.76 -1.04 9.59
N VAL A 119 -45.59 -0.20 10.61
CA VAL A 119 -44.45 0.71 10.76
C VAL A 119 -43.17 -0.07 11.01
N GLY A 120 -43.16 -1.01 11.96
CA GLY A 120 -42.00 -1.86 12.25
C GLY A 120 -41.65 -2.78 11.07
N LYS A 121 -42.63 -3.33 10.35
CA LYS A 121 -42.40 -4.08 9.11
C LYS A 121 -41.73 -3.22 8.02
N LYS A 122 -42.07 -1.93 7.89
CA LYS A 122 -41.39 -1.01 6.97
C LYS A 122 -39.92 -0.78 7.37
N VAL A 123 -39.64 -0.67 8.67
CA VAL A 123 -38.26 -0.56 9.19
C VAL A 123 -37.47 -1.84 8.87
N LEU A 124 -38.01 -3.02 9.18
CA LEU A 124 -37.37 -4.31 8.87
C LEU A 124 -37.13 -4.52 7.38
N ARG A 125 -38.07 -4.11 6.51
CA ARG A 125 -37.87 -4.18 5.05
C ARG A 125 -36.76 -3.24 4.58
N LYS A 126 -36.66 -2.03 5.14
CA LYS A 126 -35.57 -1.10 4.84
C LYS A 126 -34.23 -1.66 5.29
N GLU A 127 -34.17 -2.22 6.49
CA GLU A 127 -32.98 -2.87 7.04
C GLU A 127 -32.57 -4.10 6.21
N ALA A 128 -33.49 -5.00 5.90
CA ALA A 128 -33.22 -6.18 5.08
C ALA A 128 -32.72 -5.78 3.69
N LYS A 129 -33.30 -4.73 3.09
CA LYS A 129 -32.81 -4.17 1.82
C LYS A 129 -31.41 -3.59 1.97
N GLN A 130 -31.14 -2.83 3.03
CA GLN A 130 -29.80 -2.29 3.31
C GLN A 130 -28.77 -3.38 3.57
N ARG A 131 -29.10 -4.45 4.31
CA ARG A 131 -28.21 -5.60 4.54
C ARG A 131 -27.98 -6.41 3.28
N ALA A 132 -29.02 -6.65 2.48
CA ALA A 132 -28.88 -7.32 1.19
C ALA A 132 -28.00 -6.51 0.25
N MET A 133 -28.15 -5.18 0.24
CA MET A 133 -27.29 -4.27 -0.50
C MET A 133 -25.87 -4.28 0.08
N ALA A 134 -25.70 -4.12 1.39
CA ALA A 134 -24.40 -4.15 2.04
C ALA A 134 -23.67 -5.46 1.75
N ARG A 135 -24.34 -6.62 1.79
CA ARG A 135 -23.73 -7.90 1.37
C ARG A 135 -23.46 -7.97 -0.13
N LYS A 136 -24.41 -7.53 -0.96
CA LYS A 136 -24.25 -7.49 -2.42
C LYS A 136 -23.15 -6.54 -2.86
N TYR A 137 -22.87 -5.48 -2.12
CA TYR A 137 -21.89 -4.46 -2.46
C TYR A 137 -20.68 -4.49 -1.52
N ALA A 138 -20.66 -5.36 -0.52
CA ALA A 138 -19.54 -5.52 0.41
C ALA A 138 -18.32 -5.97 -0.35
N HIS A 139 -18.46 -6.90 -1.29
CA HIS A 139 -17.33 -7.28 -2.11
C HIS A 139 -16.80 -6.08 -2.92
N LEU A 140 -17.70 -5.30 -3.54
CA LEU A 140 -17.37 -4.08 -4.29
C LEU A 140 -16.75 -2.94 -3.46
N LEU A 141 -17.10 -2.82 -2.17
CA LEU A 141 -16.71 -1.68 -1.32
C LEU A 141 -15.63 -2.02 -0.28
N PHE A 142 -15.66 -3.24 0.26
CA PHE A 142 -14.94 -3.66 1.47
C PHE A 142 -14.05 -4.91 1.26
N ASP A 143 -14.43 -5.90 0.43
CA ASP A 143 -13.58 -7.09 0.23
C ASP A 143 -12.43 -6.83 -0.75
N TYR A 144 -12.58 -5.87 -1.67
CA TYR A 144 -11.44 -5.33 -2.42
C TYR A 144 -10.69 -4.35 -1.51
N SER A 145 -9.99 -4.92 -0.51
CA SER A 145 -9.08 -4.20 0.38
C SER A 145 -8.27 -3.24 -0.47
N ASP A 146 -8.43 -1.93 -0.24
CA ASP A 146 -7.77 -0.83 -0.91
C ASP A 146 -6.86 -1.28 -2.07
N LEU A 147 -7.33 -1.26 -3.32
CA LEU A 147 -6.39 -1.07 -4.43
C LEU A 147 -5.68 0.20 -4.04
N PRO A 148 -4.47 0.14 -3.50
CA PRO A 148 -4.02 1.30 -2.78
C PRO A 148 -3.80 2.34 -3.86
N ASN A 149 -4.00 3.61 -3.50
CA ASN A 149 -3.97 4.76 -4.39
C ASN A 149 -2.82 4.80 -5.43
N HIS A 150 -1.84 3.93 -5.32
CA HIS A 150 -0.80 3.55 -6.25
C HIS A 150 -1.20 3.46 -7.72
N PHE A 151 -2.34 2.87 -8.11
CA PHE A 151 -2.70 2.83 -9.54
C PHE A 151 -2.83 4.25 -10.12
N ARG A 152 -3.57 5.11 -9.41
CA ARG A 152 -3.83 6.50 -9.80
C ARG A 152 -2.63 7.41 -9.58
N LYS A 153 -1.98 7.30 -8.41
CA LYS A 153 -0.92 8.21 -7.96
C LYS A 153 0.45 7.86 -8.52
N PHE A 154 0.69 6.60 -8.90
CA PHE A 154 2.02 6.12 -9.28
C PHE A 154 2.05 5.32 -10.58
N ILE A 155 1.39 4.16 -10.66
CA ILE A 155 1.53 3.21 -11.78
C ILE A 155 1.09 3.84 -13.11
N LEU A 156 -0.08 4.48 -13.17
CA LEU A 156 -0.54 5.12 -14.40
C LEU A 156 0.35 6.32 -14.81
N PRO A 157 0.69 7.26 -13.90
CA PRO A 157 1.68 8.30 -14.21
C PRO A 157 3.02 7.73 -14.68
N LEU A 158 3.51 6.66 -14.06
CA LEU A 158 4.74 5.99 -14.41
C LEU A 158 4.72 5.45 -15.83
N ILE A 159 3.69 4.69 -16.19
CA ILE A 159 3.54 4.16 -17.55
C ILE A 159 3.47 5.30 -18.57
N ARG A 160 2.78 6.41 -18.24
CA ARG A 160 2.71 7.59 -19.12
C ARG A 160 4.08 8.24 -19.32
N GLU A 161 4.87 8.40 -18.27
CA GLU A 161 6.23 8.93 -18.39
C GLU A 161 7.12 7.99 -19.23
N LEU A 162 7.05 6.68 -18.98
CA LEU A 162 7.76 5.68 -19.79
C LEU A 162 7.34 5.71 -21.25
N ALA A 163 6.05 5.90 -21.54
CA ALA A 163 5.53 6.03 -22.90
C ALA A 163 6.17 7.19 -23.68
N THR A 164 6.57 8.28 -23.00
CA THR A 164 7.29 9.39 -23.67
C THR A 164 8.70 8.99 -24.12
N MET A 165 9.31 8.04 -23.42
CA MET A 165 10.70 7.58 -23.61
C MET A 165 10.82 6.29 -24.42
N MET A 166 9.72 5.58 -24.69
CA MET A 166 9.66 4.32 -25.45
C MET A 166 9.02 4.49 -26.83
N ASN A 167 9.34 3.62 -27.79
CA ASN A 167 8.56 3.58 -29.04
C ASN A 167 7.15 3.03 -28.77
N SER A 168 6.16 3.46 -29.56
CA SER A 168 4.76 3.04 -29.38
C SER A 168 4.55 1.53 -29.52
N ASN A 169 5.43 0.86 -30.27
CA ASN A 169 5.32 -0.57 -30.58
C ASN A 169 6.20 -1.44 -29.67
N ASP A 170 7.11 -0.83 -28.90
CA ASP A 170 7.95 -1.57 -27.96
C ASP A 170 7.09 -2.04 -26.78
N LYS A 171 7.38 -3.24 -26.30
CA LYS A 171 6.68 -3.82 -25.14
C LYS A 171 7.33 -3.35 -23.84
N LEU A 172 6.47 -2.98 -22.90
CA LEU A 172 6.77 -2.66 -21.51
C LEU A 172 6.36 -3.87 -20.66
N GLU A 173 7.33 -4.50 -20.02
CA GLU A 173 7.07 -5.58 -19.07
C GLU A 173 6.82 -4.97 -17.69
N LEU A 174 5.68 -5.30 -17.11
CA LEU A 174 5.30 -4.88 -15.76
C LEU A 174 4.96 -6.12 -14.94
N HIS A 175 5.56 -6.20 -13.77
CA HIS A 175 5.20 -7.14 -12.73
C HIS A 175 5.02 -6.36 -11.42
N VAL A 176 3.79 -6.04 -11.05
CA VAL A 176 3.45 -5.28 -9.83
C VAL A 176 2.62 -6.17 -8.93
N ASN A 177 3.02 -6.29 -7.66
CA ASN A 177 2.28 -7.05 -6.67
C ASN A 177 1.80 -6.11 -5.56
N LEU A 178 0.50 -5.81 -5.56
CA LEU A 178 -0.18 -4.97 -4.57
C LEU A 178 -1.01 -5.80 -3.58
N GLY A 179 -0.95 -7.14 -3.70
CA GLY A 179 -1.67 -8.05 -2.84
C GLY A 179 -1.22 -8.03 -1.39
N PRO A 180 -1.95 -8.73 -0.49
CA PRO A 180 -1.52 -8.91 0.88
C PRO A 180 -0.22 -9.73 0.95
N LYS A 181 0.62 -9.41 1.93
CA LYS A 181 1.90 -10.10 2.14
C LYS A 181 1.65 -11.57 2.52
N LYS A 182 2.17 -12.49 1.72
CA LYS A 182 2.02 -13.94 1.96
C LYS A 182 3.04 -14.43 3.00
N GLN A 183 2.62 -15.33 3.89
CA GLN A 183 3.48 -15.93 4.92
C GLN A 183 4.72 -16.63 4.34
N ALA A 184 4.66 -17.15 3.12
CA ALA A 184 5.79 -17.83 2.46
C ALA A 184 7.03 -16.92 2.25
N ILE A 185 6.88 -15.60 2.36
CA ILE A 185 7.94 -14.61 2.18
C ILE A 185 8.55 -14.18 3.54
N HIS A 186 7.99 -14.71 4.64
CA HIS A 186 8.46 -14.48 6.00
C HIS A 186 9.73 -15.28 6.30
N ARG A 187 10.75 -14.62 6.83
CA ARG A 187 11.92 -15.26 7.42
C ARG A 187 12.08 -14.77 8.84
N THR A 188 12.34 -15.69 9.75
CA THR A 188 12.65 -15.36 11.15
C THR A 188 14.11 -15.68 11.39
N GLU A 189 14.87 -14.71 11.86
CA GLU A 189 16.24 -14.87 12.31
C GLU A 189 16.27 -14.54 13.81
N ARG A 190 16.96 -15.37 14.58
CA ARG A 190 17.12 -15.18 16.03
C ARG A 190 18.61 -15.03 16.33
N GLU A 191 18.96 -13.94 16.98
CA GLU A 191 20.30 -13.71 17.52
C GLU A 191 20.22 -13.80 19.05
N ASP A 192 20.88 -14.83 19.61
CA ASP A 192 20.89 -15.11 21.05
C ASP A 192 21.77 -14.13 21.85
N GLU A 193 22.66 -13.38 21.18
CA GLU A 193 23.38 -12.23 21.75
C GLU A 193 23.24 -11.06 20.76
N PRO A 194 22.61 -9.93 21.14
CA PRO A 194 22.48 -8.81 20.23
C PRO A 194 23.86 -8.23 19.90
N SER A 195 24.21 -8.16 18.62
CA SER A 195 25.49 -7.57 18.18
C SER A 195 25.54 -6.08 18.53
N ASN A 196 26.29 -5.74 19.57
CA ASN A 196 26.36 -4.40 20.17
C ASN A 196 27.06 -3.34 19.29
N GLU A 197 27.50 -3.68 18.09
CA GLU A 197 28.43 -2.82 17.33
C GLU A 197 27.74 -1.70 16.52
N ALA A 198 26.39 -1.69 16.39
CA ALA A 198 25.74 -0.73 15.49
C ALA A 198 24.52 0.09 15.99
N TYR A 199 23.60 -0.36 16.85
CA TYR A 199 22.38 0.44 17.10
C TYR A 199 21.55 0.07 18.35
N ASP A 200 21.07 1.09 19.10
CA ASP A 200 19.80 1.26 19.86
C ASP A 200 19.22 0.12 20.75
N ALA A 201 19.92 -0.99 20.97
CA ALA A 201 19.52 -2.02 21.92
C ALA A 201 19.84 -1.56 23.36
N PRO A 202 18.88 -1.52 24.30
CA PRO A 202 19.19 -1.18 25.69
C PRO A 202 20.05 -2.29 26.32
N GLU A 203 21.00 -1.92 27.17
CA GLU A 203 22.03 -2.81 27.76
C GLU A 203 21.49 -4.03 28.55
N SER A 204 20.17 -4.13 28.77
CA SER A 204 19.54 -5.14 29.63
C SER A 204 18.79 -6.27 28.90
N TYR A 205 18.83 -6.32 27.57
CA TYR A 205 18.08 -7.29 26.76
C TYR A 205 18.90 -8.55 26.45
N VAL A 206 18.22 -9.71 26.38
CA VAL A 206 18.88 -11.04 26.34
C VAL A 206 18.98 -11.61 24.93
N TYR A 207 18.01 -11.38 24.05
CA TYR A 207 18.06 -11.83 22.66
C TYR A 207 17.22 -10.94 21.74
N GLU A 208 17.59 -10.91 20.45
CA GLU A 208 16.85 -10.22 19.38
C GLU A 208 16.23 -11.25 18.44
N ASN A 209 14.89 -11.22 18.30
CA ASN A 209 14.23 -11.90 17.19
C ASN A 209 13.97 -10.87 16.10
N SER A 210 14.55 -11.09 14.93
CA SER A 210 14.29 -10.31 13.72
C SER A 210 13.40 -11.08 12.77
N GLU A 211 12.26 -10.50 12.41
CA GLU A 211 11.40 -10.99 11.35
C GLU A 211 11.63 -10.13 10.10
N PHE A 212 11.88 -10.80 8.98
CA PHE A 212 12.11 -10.19 7.68
C PHE A 212 11.01 -10.58 6.70
N TYR A 213 10.57 -9.60 5.93
CA TYR A 213 9.70 -9.83 4.77
C TYR A 213 10.36 -9.16 3.57
N ASN A 214 10.83 -9.94 2.60
CA ASN A 214 11.32 -9.39 1.33
C ASN A 214 10.21 -9.45 0.28
N TYR A 215 9.47 -8.36 0.13
CA TYR A 215 8.32 -8.31 -0.76
C TYR A 215 8.67 -7.63 -2.09
N PRO A 216 8.78 -8.37 -3.21
CA PRO A 216 9.00 -7.78 -4.52
C PRO A 216 7.73 -7.05 -4.95
N LEU A 217 7.74 -5.73 -4.80
CA LEU A 217 6.57 -4.89 -5.00
C LEU A 217 6.36 -4.62 -6.49
N MET A 218 7.44 -4.35 -7.22
CA MET A 218 7.35 -3.98 -8.63
C MET A 218 8.64 -4.28 -9.38
N ASN A 219 8.52 -4.88 -10.56
CA ASN A 219 9.58 -5.01 -11.54
C ASN A 219 9.10 -4.45 -12.88
N ILE A 220 9.88 -3.54 -13.47
CA ILE A 220 9.61 -2.93 -14.76
C ILE A 220 10.80 -3.14 -15.66
N ARG A 221 10.54 -3.60 -16.89
CA ARG A 221 11.55 -3.66 -17.94
C ARG A 221 11.05 -2.97 -19.19
N ALA A 222 11.85 -2.05 -19.71
CA ALA A 222 11.49 -1.22 -20.84
C ALA A 222 12.68 -1.03 -21.78
N ARG A 223 12.41 -1.07 -23.09
CA ARG A 223 13.34 -0.61 -24.12
C ARG A 223 12.99 0.83 -24.50
N LEU A 224 13.97 1.71 -24.42
CA LEU A 224 13.81 3.13 -24.71
C LEU A 224 14.04 3.43 -26.21
N LYS A 225 13.59 4.60 -26.67
CA LYS A 225 13.67 5.05 -28.08
C LYS A 225 15.10 5.08 -28.64
N ASP A 226 16.06 5.39 -27.78
CA ASP A 226 17.50 5.39 -28.07
C ASP A 226 18.10 3.97 -28.14
N GLY A 227 17.31 2.93 -27.87
CA GLY A 227 17.76 1.54 -27.83
C GLY A 227 18.43 1.12 -26.51
N SER A 228 18.41 1.98 -25.49
CA SER A 228 18.82 1.67 -24.12
C SER A 228 17.78 0.79 -23.43
N TYR A 229 18.20 0.08 -22.37
CA TYR A 229 17.30 -0.74 -21.55
C TYR A 229 17.20 -0.17 -20.14
N LEU A 230 15.98 -0.10 -19.64
CA LEU A 230 15.63 0.32 -18.29
C LEU A 230 15.10 -0.90 -17.54
N ASN A 231 15.69 -1.19 -16.39
CA ASN A 231 15.18 -2.16 -15.42
C ASN A 231 14.97 -1.43 -14.09
N PHE A 232 13.74 -1.39 -13.61
CA PHE A 232 13.40 -0.73 -12.36
C PHE A 232 12.68 -1.70 -11.44
N ASN A 233 13.30 -1.97 -10.29
CA ASN A 233 12.81 -2.89 -9.29
C ASN A 233 12.56 -2.13 -7.97
N ILE A 234 11.41 -2.38 -7.35
CA ILE A 234 11.06 -1.89 -6.01
C ILE A 234 10.83 -3.10 -5.13
N GLU A 235 11.58 -3.15 -4.05
CA GLU A 235 11.49 -4.19 -3.02
C GLU A 235 11.12 -3.52 -1.70
N ASP A 236 10.08 -4.03 -1.05
CA ASP A 236 9.71 -3.61 0.29
C ASP A 236 10.24 -4.63 1.29
N MET A 237 11.23 -4.19 2.09
CA MET A 237 11.83 -4.98 3.14
C MET A 237 11.32 -4.51 4.50
N ILE A 238 10.38 -5.25 5.08
CA ILE A 238 10.00 -5.03 6.48
C ILE A 238 10.94 -5.82 7.37
N ARG A 239 11.55 -5.14 8.34
CA ARG A 239 12.28 -5.76 9.45
C ARG A 239 11.60 -5.41 10.76
N ASN A 240 10.96 -6.40 11.39
CA ASN A 240 10.41 -6.26 12.73
C ASN A 240 11.40 -6.85 13.75
N ARG A 241 11.85 -6.05 14.72
CA ARG A 241 12.76 -6.50 15.77
C ARG A 241 11.99 -6.61 17.09
N ARG A 242 12.04 -7.78 17.71
CA ARG A 242 11.51 -8.04 19.04
C ARG A 242 12.65 -8.21 20.02
N TYR A 243 12.71 -7.33 21.02
CA TYR A 243 13.67 -7.37 22.11
C TYR A 243 12.99 -7.90 23.37
N ILE A 244 13.54 -8.97 23.95
CA ILE A 244 13.00 -9.57 25.19
C ILE A 244 14.02 -9.41 26.32
N ARG A 245 13.59 -8.73 27.39
CA ARG A 245 14.35 -8.58 28.62
C ARG A 245 13.93 -9.66 29.60
N ARG A 246 14.90 -10.44 30.07
CA ARG A 246 14.67 -11.44 31.12
C ARG A 246 14.71 -10.73 32.45
N VAL A 247 13.54 -10.43 33.02
CA VAL A 247 13.46 -9.88 34.38
C VAL A 247 13.47 -11.07 35.34
N PHE A 248 14.58 -11.30 36.02
CA PHE A 248 14.62 -12.26 37.12
C PHE A 248 14.00 -11.62 38.36
N VAL A 249 12.67 -11.61 38.42
CA VAL A 249 11.91 -11.34 39.65
C VAL A 249 10.93 -12.52 39.80
N GLU A 250 10.66 -12.96 41.03
CA GLU A 250 9.85 -14.14 41.38
C GLU A 250 8.38 -14.12 40.85
N ASP A 251 8.00 -13.11 40.06
CA ASP A 251 6.76 -13.05 39.30
C ASP A 251 7.07 -12.90 37.81
N ASP A 252 6.52 -13.82 37.01
CA ASP A 252 6.73 -14.16 35.59
C ASP A 252 6.46 -13.04 34.54
N GLN A 253 6.79 -11.78 34.83
CA GLN A 253 6.57 -10.65 33.93
C GLN A 253 7.82 -10.34 33.11
N ASN A 254 7.91 -10.94 31.91
CA ASN A 254 8.88 -10.52 30.89
C ASN A 254 8.48 -9.16 30.31
N GLU A 255 9.39 -8.19 30.31
CA GLU A 255 9.19 -6.89 29.66
C GLU A 255 9.58 -7.00 28.18
N GLU A 256 8.60 -6.85 27.28
CA GLU A 256 8.81 -6.93 25.83
C GLU A 256 8.83 -5.54 25.17
N ILE A 257 9.86 -5.27 24.37
CA ILE A 257 9.91 -4.07 23.51
C ILE A 257 9.90 -4.47 22.05
N TRP A 258 8.92 -3.93 21.33
CA TRP A 258 8.78 -4.07 19.89
C TRP A 258 9.31 -2.83 19.18
N LYS A 259 10.23 -3.02 18.23
CA LYS A 259 10.71 -1.96 17.33
C LYS A 259 10.58 -2.44 15.88
N GLY A 260 9.56 -1.94 15.18
CA GLY A 260 9.39 -2.20 13.75
C GLY A 260 10.12 -1.16 12.90
N THR A 261 10.83 -1.60 11.86
CA THR A 261 11.38 -0.74 10.83
C THR A 261 10.94 -1.24 9.46
N MET A 262 10.51 -0.33 8.60
CA MET A 262 10.24 -0.64 7.20
C MET A 262 11.30 0.04 6.35
N ARG A 263 11.96 -0.73 5.48
CA ARG A 263 12.91 -0.23 4.51
C ARG A 263 12.40 -0.55 3.12
N ILE A 264 12.11 0.49 2.36
CA ILE A 264 11.78 0.33 0.95
C ILE A 264 13.04 0.61 0.15
N SER A 265 13.41 -0.36 -0.69
CA SER A 265 14.59 -0.33 -1.53
C SER A 265 14.16 -0.17 -2.99
N TYR A 266 14.78 0.79 -3.66
CA TYR A 266 14.58 1.09 -5.06
C TYR A 266 15.85 0.77 -5.80
N HIS A 267 15.75 -0.04 -6.85
CA HIS A 267 16.87 -0.46 -7.67
C HIS A 267 16.57 -0.07 -9.12
N LEU A 268 17.22 0.98 -9.58
CA LEU A 268 17.13 1.47 -10.95
C LEU A 268 18.41 1.12 -11.69
N GLN A 269 18.30 0.30 -12.72
CA GLN A 269 19.39 -0.07 -13.61
C GLN A 269 19.09 0.43 -15.02
N VAL A 270 20.06 1.12 -15.62
CA VAL A 270 19.98 1.59 -17.01
C VAL A 270 21.20 1.10 -17.77
N LEU A 271 20.95 0.43 -18.90
CA LEU A 271 21.95 -0.05 -19.83
C LEU A 271 21.95 0.89 -21.03
N LEU A 272 23.02 1.67 -21.16
CA LEU A 272 23.20 2.67 -22.21
C LEU A 272 24.24 2.16 -23.20
N ARG A 273 24.01 2.30 -24.52
CA ARG A 273 25.01 1.89 -25.52
C ARG A 273 26.18 2.88 -25.55
N LYS A 274 27.42 2.40 -25.51
CA LYS A 274 28.63 3.25 -25.60
C LYS A 274 28.75 4.01 -26.92
N SER A 275 28.13 3.49 -27.98
CA SER A 275 28.06 4.16 -29.28
C SER A 275 27.15 5.39 -29.27
N LEU A 276 26.30 5.57 -28.26
CA LEU A 276 25.32 6.65 -28.16
C LEU A 276 25.59 7.59 -26.99
N TYR A 277 26.29 7.13 -25.95
CA TYR A 277 26.51 7.87 -24.72
C TYR A 277 27.96 7.78 -24.27
N ASP A 278 28.51 8.89 -23.79
CA ASP A 278 29.78 8.94 -23.04
C ASP A 278 29.53 9.33 -21.59
N LEU A 279 30.41 8.91 -20.68
CA LEU A 279 30.29 9.23 -19.25
C LEU A 279 30.70 10.68 -19.00
N ALA A 280 29.87 11.40 -18.24
CA ALA A 280 30.11 12.80 -17.90
C ALA A 280 31.39 13.00 -17.05
N SER A 281 31.88 11.96 -16.37
CA SER A 281 33.13 11.98 -15.58
C SER A 281 34.39 12.23 -16.42
N LYS A 282 34.35 11.99 -17.75
CA LYS A 282 35.42 12.45 -18.66
C LYS A 282 35.43 13.97 -18.89
N HIS A 283 34.40 14.69 -18.42
CA HIS A 283 34.12 16.08 -18.81
C HIS A 283 33.77 17.04 -17.65
N ALA A 284 33.97 16.66 -16.39
CA ALA A 284 33.59 17.50 -15.26
C ALA A 284 34.69 17.59 -14.19
N HIS A 285 35.52 18.64 -14.28
CA HIS A 285 36.39 19.08 -13.17
C HIS A 285 35.62 19.77 -12.03
N LYS A 286 34.29 19.85 -12.11
CA LYS A 286 33.39 20.40 -11.09
C LYS A 286 32.00 19.80 -11.32
N SER A 287 31.47 19.06 -10.35
CA SER A 287 30.05 18.68 -10.34
C SER A 287 29.36 19.19 -9.08
N SER A 288 28.37 20.04 -9.32
CA SER A 288 27.33 20.49 -8.41
C SER A 288 26.70 19.35 -7.61
N ASN A 289 26.52 19.56 -6.29
CA ASN A 289 25.67 18.86 -5.31
C ASN A 289 25.67 17.31 -5.24
N PHE A 290 26.37 16.63 -6.13
CA PHE A 290 26.58 15.20 -6.14
C PHE A 290 28.09 15.00 -6.15
N MET A 291 28.67 14.77 -4.97
CA MET A 291 30.03 14.26 -4.89
C MET A 291 29.96 12.78 -5.27
N VAL A 292 30.59 12.43 -6.39
CA VAL A 292 31.08 11.07 -6.60
C VAL A 292 32.34 11.01 -5.73
N ASP A 293 32.32 10.22 -4.66
CA ASP A 293 33.54 9.96 -3.91
C ASP A 293 34.44 9.06 -4.77
N ASP A 294 35.62 9.57 -5.14
CA ASP A 294 36.60 8.87 -5.98
C ASP A 294 37.20 7.64 -5.28
N VAL A 295 37.02 7.50 -3.95
CA VAL A 295 37.52 6.36 -3.18
C VAL A 295 36.53 5.20 -3.17
N ASP A 296 35.22 5.46 -3.05
CA ASP A 296 34.20 4.41 -2.82
C ASP A 296 33.07 4.35 -3.88
N LYS A 297 33.09 5.21 -4.92
CA LYS A 297 32.04 5.29 -5.96
C LYS A 297 30.62 5.40 -5.36
N THR A 298 30.45 6.16 -4.29
CA THR A 298 29.12 6.46 -3.73
C THR A 298 28.73 7.91 -4.04
N VAL A 299 27.43 8.15 -4.27
CA VAL A 299 26.88 9.48 -4.49
C VAL A 299 25.93 9.82 -3.34
N LEU A 300 26.41 10.64 -2.41
CA LEU A 300 25.63 11.12 -1.27
C LEU A 300 24.76 12.33 -1.68
N ASP A 301 23.44 12.20 -1.58
CA ASP A 301 22.53 13.37 -1.58
C ASP A 301 22.53 13.99 -0.17
N LEU A 302 23.21 15.13 -0.02
CA LEU A 302 23.42 15.82 1.25
C LEU A 302 22.15 16.43 1.87
N ARG A 303 20.97 16.31 1.25
CA ARG A 303 19.72 16.96 1.71
C ARG A 303 18.67 16.04 2.35
N ALA A 304 18.79 14.73 2.23
CA ALA A 304 17.81 13.79 2.80
C ALA A 304 18.47 12.96 3.90
N ARG A 305 18.31 13.36 5.17
CA ARG A 305 18.87 12.64 6.32
C ARG A 305 18.44 11.16 6.42
N ASP A 306 17.35 10.78 5.73
CA ASP A 306 16.73 9.45 5.84
C ASP A 306 16.80 8.62 4.53
N ASN A 307 17.44 9.14 3.47
CA ASN A 307 17.56 8.44 2.18
C ASN A 307 19.03 8.18 1.84
N ALA A 308 19.38 6.89 1.73
CA ALA A 308 20.68 6.49 1.21
C ALA A 308 20.58 6.30 -0.32
N PHE A 309 21.46 6.96 -1.07
CA PHE A 309 21.62 6.75 -2.51
C PHE A 309 23.00 6.15 -2.78
N LEU A 310 23.05 5.15 -3.66
CA LEU A 310 24.26 4.53 -4.14
C LEU A 310 24.18 4.48 -5.66
N LEU A 311 25.07 5.19 -6.34
CA LEU A 311 25.22 5.11 -7.79
C LEU A 311 26.49 4.30 -8.09
N SER A 312 26.34 3.18 -8.78
CA SER A 312 27.46 2.37 -9.26
C SER A 312 27.50 2.35 -10.78
N TYR A 313 28.71 2.24 -11.31
CA TYR A 313 28.98 2.06 -12.74
C TYR A 313 29.69 0.72 -12.97
N VAL A 314 29.20 -0.04 -13.94
CA VAL A 314 29.82 -1.26 -14.44
C VAL A 314 30.03 -1.14 -15.94
N ASP A 315 31.23 -1.49 -16.40
CA ASP A 315 31.53 -1.59 -17.83
C ASP A 315 31.02 -2.94 -18.35
N GLY A 316 30.00 -2.91 -19.22
CA GLY A 316 29.40 -4.09 -19.83
C GLY A 316 29.98 -4.44 -21.21
N GLY A 317 31.20 -3.98 -21.53
CA GLY A 317 31.81 -4.13 -22.85
C GLY A 317 31.28 -3.09 -23.83
N ASP A 318 30.12 -3.34 -24.40
CA ASP A 318 29.50 -2.50 -25.45
C ASP A 318 28.53 -1.47 -24.85
N THR A 319 28.25 -1.59 -23.55
CA THR A 319 27.27 -0.82 -22.81
C THR A 319 27.86 -0.23 -21.54
N HIS A 320 27.37 0.95 -21.16
CA HIS A 320 27.51 1.51 -19.83
C HIS A 320 26.34 1.02 -18.98
N ILE A 321 26.62 0.34 -17.88
CA ILE A 321 25.61 -0.11 -16.93
C ILE A 321 25.66 0.83 -15.73
N LEU A 322 24.60 1.60 -15.53
CA LEU A 322 24.44 2.49 -14.37
C LEU A 322 23.39 1.89 -13.43
N ASN A 323 23.78 1.61 -12.19
CA ASN A 323 22.85 1.16 -11.16
C ASN A 323 22.72 2.24 -10.09
N ILE A 324 21.50 2.73 -9.88
CA ILE A 324 21.15 3.56 -8.73
C ILE A 324 20.35 2.70 -7.77
N GLN A 325 20.87 2.51 -6.58
CA GLN A 325 20.12 2.02 -5.44
C GLN A 325 19.73 3.20 -4.56
N ALA A 326 18.47 3.29 -4.20
CA ALA A 326 17.99 4.23 -3.19
C ALA A 326 17.24 3.45 -2.11
N SER A 327 17.31 3.87 -0.85
CA SER A 327 16.46 3.29 0.17
C SER A 327 15.97 4.31 1.16
N THR A 328 14.69 4.21 1.51
CA THR A 328 14.00 5.01 2.53
C THR A 328 13.77 4.12 3.76
N VAL A 329 14.18 4.56 4.95
CA VAL A 329 13.94 3.82 6.19
C VAL A 329 12.91 4.58 7.04
N THR A 330 11.79 3.93 7.35
CA THR A 330 10.72 4.50 8.18
C THR A 330 10.60 3.71 9.47
N LYS A 331 10.65 4.39 10.61
CA LYS A 331 10.37 3.79 11.92
C LYS A 331 8.85 3.57 12.05
N LEU A 332 8.45 2.34 12.35
CA LEU A 332 7.04 2.00 12.57
C LEU A 332 6.67 2.39 14.01
N GLN A 333 5.69 3.27 14.16
CA GLN A 333 5.17 3.63 15.49
C GLN A 333 4.24 2.51 16.01
N ARG A 334 4.83 1.61 16.79
CA ARG A 334 4.23 0.79 17.87
C ARG A 334 2.75 0.36 17.75
N TYR A 335 2.34 -0.32 16.67
CA TYR A 335 1.08 -1.10 16.64
C TYR A 335 1.18 -2.28 15.68
N TYR A 336 1.81 -3.38 16.09
CA TYR A 336 1.75 -4.65 15.36
C TYR A 336 1.75 -5.81 16.36
N TYR A 337 0.57 -6.29 16.73
CA TYR A 337 0.40 -7.59 17.38
C TYR A 337 -0.12 -8.57 16.33
N PHE A 338 0.64 -9.62 16.03
CA PHE A 338 0.20 -10.73 15.19
C PHE A 338 -0.68 -11.66 16.04
N GLY A 339 -1.98 -11.66 15.76
CA GLY A 339 -2.94 -12.59 16.35
C GLY A 339 -4.29 -12.50 15.67
N ASP A 340 -4.86 -11.30 15.65
CA ASP A 340 -6.04 -10.93 14.88
C ASP A 340 -5.96 -9.42 14.67
N PHE A 341 -6.21 -8.97 13.44
CA PHE A 341 -6.44 -7.59 12.96
C PHE A 341 -5.46 -6.94 11.99
N GLU A 342 -6.15 -6.38 10.99
CA GLU A 342 -5.85 -5.43 9.93
C GLU A 342 -4.61 -4.57 10.19
N VAL A 343 -3.67 -4.65 9.24
CA VAL A 343 -2.74 -3.55 8.98
C VAL A 343 -3.64 -2.34 8.67
N ASP A 344 -3.87 -1.52 9.69
CA ASP A 344 -4.58 -0.26 9.54
C ASP A 344 -3.94 0.48 8.37
N GLN A 345 -4.81 1.01 7.51
CA GLN A 345 -4.49 1.62 6.22
C GLN A 345 -3.19 2.44 6.29
N GLU A 346 -2.36 2.36 5.25
CA GLU A 346 -1.30 3.35 4.94
C GLU A 346 0.16 3.12 5.38
N LEU A 347 0.72 1.92 5.20
CA LEU A 347 2.20 1.80 5.16
C LEU A 347 2.78 1.23 3.87
N TYR A 348 2.06 1.31 2.75
CA TYR A 348 2.67 1.17 1.44
C TYR A 348 3.21 2.53 1.00
N TYR A 349 4.45 2.88 1.37
CA TYR A 349 5.11 4.05 0.79
C TYR A 349 5.65 3.70 -0.60
N ILE A 350 4.78 3.63 -1.60
CA ILE A 350 5.24 3.70 -2.99
C ILE A 350 5.57 5.17 -3.27
N PRO A 351 6.81 5.49 -3.67
CA PRO A 351 7.22 6.86 -3.88
C PRO A 351 6.40 7.48 -5.01
N ASP A 352 6.27 8.79 -5.03
CA ASP A 352 5.61 9.48 -6.12
C ASP A 352 6.40 9.38 -7.44
N ILE A 353 5.75 9.76 -8.53
CA ILE A 353 6.40 9.81 -9.85
C ILE A 353 7.59 10.79 -9.87
N ASP A 354 7.59 11.81 -9.02
CA ASP A 354 8.63 12.83 -8.95
C ASP A 354 9.95 12.29 -8.37
N PHE A 355 9.87 11.31 -7.47
CA PHE A 355 11.01 10.55 -7.00
C PHE A 355 11.68 9.79 -8.14
N LEU A 356 10.93 9.05 -8.96
CA LEU A 356 11.50 8.37 -10.13
C LEU A 356 12.11 9.38 -11.12
N LYS A 357 11.42 10.49 -11.40
CA LYS A 357 11.96 11.58 -12.24
C LYS A 357 13.26 12.14 -11.66
N ARG A 358 13.43 12.14 -10.33
CA ARG A 358 14.68 12.52 -9.68
C ARG A 358 15.78 11.49 -9.95
N LEU A 359 15.50 10.20 -9.80
CA LEU A 359 16.46 9.13 -10.12
C LEU A 359 16.90 9.19 -11.60
N LEU A 360 15.96 9.33 -12.53
CA LEU A 360 16.25 9.48 -13.95
C LEU A 360 17.07 10.74 -14.26
N ARG A 361 16.81 11.86 -13.57
CA ARG A 361 17.63 13.07 -13.68
C ARG A 361 19.06 12.85 -13.21
N ILE A 362 19.26 12.11 -12.12
CA ILE A 362 20.60 11.75 -11.64
C ILE A 362 21.35 10.99 -12.75
N ILE A 363 20.73 9.95 -13.33
CA ILE A 363 21.33 9.20 -14.46
C ILE A 363 21.65 10.13 -15.64
N LYS A 364 20.70 10.98 -16.03
CA LYS A 364 20.87 11.93 -17.14
C LYS A 364 22.05 12.87 -16.93
N HIS A 365 22.38 13.24 -15.70
CA HIS A 365 23.55 14.09 -15.41
C HIS A 365 24.88 13.33 -15.49
N GLN A 366 24.87 12.01 -15.42
CA GLN A 366 26.07 11.16 -15.46
C GLN A 366 26.47 10.76 -16.87
N VAL A 367 25.63 11.04 -17.87
CA VAL A 367 25.90 10.69 -19.27
C VAL A 367 25.65 11.87 -20.20
N LYS A 368 26.46 11.95 -21.25
CA LYS A 368 26.27 12.89 -22.35
C LYS A 368 25.98 12.10 -23.62
N PRO A 369 24.91 12.42 -24.37
CA PRO A 369 24.71 11.83 -25.67
C PRO A 369 25.89 12.23 -26.58
N ILE A 370 26.47 11.24 -27.25
CA ILE A 370 27.46 11.48 -28.30
C ILE A 370 26.69 12.13 -29.44
N LYS A 371 26.94 13.42 -29.69
CA LYS A 371 26.39 14.09 -30.87
C LYS A 371 27.00 13.40 -32.09
N ASN A 372 26.27 12.46 -32.68
CA ASN A 372 26.59 12.02 -34.03
C ASN A 372 26.41 13.24 -34.94
N VAL A 373 27.45 13.53 -35.73
CA VAL A 373 27.56 14.64 -36.69
C VAL A 373 26.63 14.41 -37.91
N ALA A 374 25.46 13.81 -37.71
CA ALA A 374 24.59 13.28 -38.75
C ALA A 374 23.34 14.14 -39.03
N ASP A 375 23.35 15.42 -38.64
CA ASP A 375 22.33 16.40 -39.05
C ASP A 375 22.81 17.31 -40.21
N ASN A 376 23.85 16.89 -40.95
CA ASN A 376 24.36 17.60 -42.14
C ASN A 376 24.38 16.70 -43.40
N THR A 377 23.31 15.93 -43.63
CA THR A 377 23.04 15.32 -44.95
C THR A 377 21.57 15.31 -45.27
#